data_AF-A0A6V7P3Y3-F1
#
_entry.id   AF-A0A6V7P3Y3-F1
#
_cell.length_a   1.000
_cell.length_b   1.000
_cell.length_c   1.000
_cell.angle_alpha   90.00
_cell.angle_beta   90.00
_cell.angle_gamma   90.00
#
_symmetry.space_group_name_H-M   'P 1'
#
loop_
_entity.id
_entity.type
_entity.pdbx_description
1 polymer ?
#
loop_
_entity_poly.entity_id
_entity_poly.type
_entity_poly.pdbx_seq_one_letter_code
_entity_poly.pdbx_strand_id
1 'polypeptide(L)'
;MSLETFISDHFLRESPVVISGCIDHWPARTKWKDIEYLKGIAGDRTVPVEVGKNYLCTEWKQELITFSQFLERIWCTDCPANLTYLAQHPLFDQIRELRNDIMIPDFCFAGGGELQSLNAWFGPLGTVTPLHHDPHHNLFAQVVGRKYIRLYPASVSDDLYPHAESMLHNTSQVDLDNIDSEEFPRVENLDFMDCILDEGEMLYIPPKWWHYVRSLSPSFSARAFEHNYNDGSNSCPTQGVYLASVTKSGCLTVHDFETLYCTTYGPISRYLGEEAKHLLHISTSMPLDAVQWNPENQDEIACASRQNDKIVLFDIGYVTSDPVQVLEKGKSKFSRLNSELNNGLSDVVFASDGKSRLFGSGLDGAIYMWDRRQSNIHCLELTTLSQCQLNSIELDLENRVIFGASRHGIIYAWDLRGGRTSFAFQSHNEVPLLTSLKISSMLEKITSLKVQSNIVSSEIHSLNFDPSCPYQLAFHLDDGWSGVLNINTLTVTHMHCPLLLGCKEGVDMSLCPSTRKPSWLPTCSVYAVGSLSGAGIYLLDFRPNTNSACHVDFDEEQESNSRGRRGTIQNKFVPASQNVVACAAHPLNGTIIAGTKVRLYKSMLSR
;
A
#
# COMPACT_ATOMS: atom_id res chain seq x y z
N MET A 1 16.41 -1.49 13.31
CA MET A 1 15.03 -1.35 13.81
C MET A 1 14.08 -1.67 12.67
N SER A 2 13.01 -2.44 12.90
CA SER A 2 11.96 -2.66 11.89
C SER A 2 10.96 -1.49 11.87
N LEU A 3 10.23 -1.34 10.77
CA LEU A 3 9.15 -0.33 10.68
C LEU A 3 8.07 -0.57 11.74
N GLU A 4 7.71 -1.82 12.02
CA GLU A 4 6.76 -2.20 13.06
C GLU A 4 7.20 -1.71 14.45
N THR A 5 8.45 -1.97 14.84
CA THR A 5 9.00 -1.51 16.13
C THR A 5 9.04 0.02 16.21
N PHE A 6 9.41 0.68 15.11
CA PHE A 6 9.38 2.14 15.05
C PHE A 6 7.96 2.68 15.29
N ILE A 7 6.97 2.11 14.62
CA ILE A 7 5.57 2.52 14.78
C ILE A 7 5.08 2.28 16.22
N SER A 8 5.28 1.08 16.76
CA SER A 8 4.72 0.68 18.05
C SER A 8 5.36 1.37 19.26
N ASP A 9 6.68 1.58 19.19
CA ASP A 9 7.47 1.97 20.36
C ASP A 9 7.87 3.44 20.34
N HIS A 10 7.88 4.08 19.16
CA HIS A 10 8.37 5.45 19.00
C HIS A 10 7.33 6.37 18.37
N PHE A 11 6.81 6.05 17.19
CA PHE A 11 5.88 6.91 16.47
C PHE A 11 4.56 7.11 17.23
N LEU A 12 3.87 6.01 17.59
CA LEU A 12 2.58 6.07 18.32
C LEU A 12 2.73 6.52 19.77
N ARG A 13 3.92 6.38 20.35
CA ARG A 13 4.22 6.81 21.72
C ARG A 13 4.82 8.21 21.78
N GLU A 14 4.98 8.86 20.64
CA GLU A 14 5.61 10.16 20.49
C GLU A 14 6.94 10.24 21.26
N SER A 15 7.80 9.23 21.05
CA SER A 15 9.09 9.09 21.72
C SER A 15 10.24 9.21 20.71
N PRO A 16 11.21 10.13 20.92
CA PRO A 16 12.35 10.27 20.02
C PRO A 16 13.20 9.01 19.94
N VAL A 17 13.79 8.75 18.77
CA VAL A 17 14.69 7.61 18.56
C VAL A 17 15.72 7.88 17.49
N VAL A 18 16.94 7.38 17.72
CA VAL A 18 18.00 7.34 16.71
C VAL A 18 17.88 6.03 15.90
N ILE A 19 17.84 6.17 14.59
CA ILE A 19 17.71 5.11 13.60
C ILE A 19 19.02 4.99 12.83
N SER A 20 19.82 3.97 13.16
CA SER A 20 21.10 3.71 12.48
C SER A 20 20.91 2.72 11.33
N GLY A 21 21.76 2.80 10.30
CA GLY A 21 21.80 1.86 9.17
C GLY A 21 20.77 2.11 8.06
N CYS A 22 19.85 3.06 8.23
CA CYS A 22 18.77 3.32 7.27
C CYS A 22 19.26 4.00 5.99
N ILE A 23 20.25 4.89 6.09
CA ILE A 23 20.71 5.74 4.97
C ILE A 23 22.11 5.38 4.47
N ASP A 24 22.69 4.28 4.94
CA ASP A 24 24.07 3.90 4.59
C ASP A 24 24.29 3.64 3.10
N HIS A 25 23.22 3.28 2.39
CA HIS A 25 23.24 3.02 0.95
C HIS A 25 23.06 4.29 0.10
N TRP A 26 22.80 5.45 0.69
CA TRP A 26 22.62 6.69 -0.06
C TRP A 26 23.92 7.12 -0.77
N PRO A 27 23.89 7.42 -2.08
CA PRO A 27 25.03 8.00 -2.78
C PRO A 27 25.58 9.26 -2.09
N ALA A 28 24.71 10.05 -1.47
CA ALA A 28 25.06 11.26 -0.73
C ALA A 28 26.13 11.04 0.35
N ARG A 29 26.17 9.85 0.99
CA ARG A 29 27.16 9.49 2.03
C ARG A 29 28.61 9.58 1.56
N THR A 30 28.82 9.40 0.26
CA THR A 30 30.14 9.45 -0.37
C THR A 30 30.32 10.74 -1.16
N LYS A 31 29.34 11.09 -2.01
CA LYS A 31 29.46 12.20 -2.95
C LYS A 31 29.47 13.58 -2.29
N TRP A 32 28.69 13.79 -1.22
CA TRP A 32 28.59 15.12 -0.60
C TRP A 32 29.82 15.50 0.24
N LYS A 33 30.75 14.56 0.43
CA LYS A 33 32.06 14.84 1.03
C LYS A 33 33.04 15.45 0.01
N ASP A 34 32.74 15.33 -1.28
CA ASP A 34 33.53 15.91 -2.37
C ASP A 34 33.01 17.31 -2.71
N ILE A 35 33.82 18.32 -2.39
CA ILE A 35 33.50 19.73 -2.65
C ILE A 35 33.45 20.01 -4.14
N GLU A 36 34.31 19.38 -4.94
CA GLU A 36 34.35 19.61 -6.39
C GLU A 36 33.12 19.00 -7.07
N TYR A 37 32.61 17.88 -6.54
CA TYR A 37 31.29 17.36 -6.93
C TYR A 37 30.19 18.39 -6.63
N LEU A 38 30.12 18.89 -5.39
CA LEU A 38 29.11 19.87 -4.97
C LEU A 38 29.18 21.17 -5.80
N LYS A 39 30.38 21.69 -6.05
CA LYS A 39 30.59 22.85 -6.93
C LYS A 39 30.15 22.55 -8.36
N GLY A 40 30.49 21.38 -8.89
CA GLY A 40 30.18 20.99 -10.26
C GLY A 40 28.68 20.91 -10.55
N ILE A 41 27.86 20.45 -9.58
CA ILE A 41 26.42 20.29 -9.78
C ILE A 41 25.58 21.49 -9.34
N ALA A 42 26.07 22.26 -8.37
CA ALA A 42 25.26 23.29 -7.70
C ALA A 42 25.90 24.68 -7.69
N GLY A 43 27.18 24.83 -8.07
CA GLY A 43 27.99 26.01 -7.81
C GLY A 43 27.36 27.35 -8.22
N ASP A 44 26.73 27.39 -9.41
CA ASP A 44 26.11 28.59 -9.97
C ASP A 44 24.68 28.85 -9.45
N ARG A 45 24.12 27.97 -8.63
CA ARG A 45 22.78 28.13 -8.07
C ARG A 45 22.81 29.14 -6.93
N THR A 46 21.85 30.06 -6.93
CA THR A 46 21.65 30.99 -5.80
C THR A 46 20.93 30.27 -4.67
N VAL A 47 21.46 30.37 -3.46
CA VAL A 47 20.86 29.81 -2.24
C VAL A 47 20.70 30.88 -1.15
N PRO A 48 19.63 30.80 -0.34
CA PRO A 48 19.52 31.62 0.85
C PRO A 48 20.44 31.08 1.95
N VAL A 49 21.14 31.99 2.62
CA VAL A 49 21.98 31.66 3.77
C VAL A 49 21.71 32.64 4.92
N GLU A 50 21.72 32.11 6.12
CA GLU A 50 21.71 32.86 7.36
C GLU A 50 23.14 33.22 7.75
N VAL A 51 23.37 34.48 8.11
CA VAL A 51 24.68 34.98 8.58
C VAL A 51 24.52 35.56 9.97
N GLY A 52 25.31 35.05 10.92
CA GLY A 52 25.26 35.43 12.34
C GLY A 52 25.24 34.22 13.26
N LYS A 53 25.16 34.43 14.59
CA LYS A 53 25.17 33.32 15.58
C LYS A 53 23.92 32.44 15.44
N ASN A 54 22.74 33.03 15.45
CA ASN A 54 21.44 32.40 15.21
C ASN A 54 20.35 33.46 14.96
N TYR A 55 19.15 33.04 14.57
CA TYR A 55 18.03 33.94 14.21
C TYR A 55 17.41 34.74 15.37
N LEU A 56 17.83 34.50 16.62
CA LEU A 56 17.42 35.31 17.78
C LEU A 56 18.36 36.50 18.03
N CYS A 57 19.54 36.54 17.39
CA CYS A 57 20.51 37.62 17.56
C CYS A 57 20.19 38.81 16.64
N THR A 58 20.46 40.04 17.11
CA THR A 58 20.19 41.27 16.36
C THR A 58 21.10 41.45 15.14
N GLU A 59 22.27 40.82 15.13
CA GLU A 59 23.20 40.84 14.00
C GLU A 59 22.85 39.83 12.90
N TRP A 60 21.82 39.00 13.12
CA TRP A 60 21.39 37.99 12.15
C TRP A 60 20.80 38.65 10.90
N LYS A 61 21.16 38.10 9.75
CA LYS A 61 20.61 38.51 8.45
C LYS A 61 20.55 37.33 7.50
N GLN A 62 19.67 37.44 6.50
CA GLN A 62 19.65 36.55 5.34
C GLN A 62 20.36 37.19 4.15
N GLU A 63 21.20 36.41 3.49
CA GLU A 63 21.86 36.78 2.22
C GLU A 63 21.50 35.77 1.13
N LEU A 64 21.45 36.23 -0.12
CA LEU A 64 21.38 35.37 -1.30
C LEU A 64 22.75 35.36 -1.95
N ILE A 65 23.41 34.21 -1.94
CA ILE A 65 24.75 34.02 -2.53
C ILE A 65 24.75 32.80 -3.44
N THR A 66 25.76 32.67 -4.29
CA THR A 66 25.92 31.45 -5.08
C THR A 66 26.37 30.30 -4.18
N PHE A 67 26.02 29.07 -4.56
CA PHE A 67 26.42 27.88 -3.81
C PHE A 67 27.95 27.77 -3.73
N SER A 68 28.68 28.15 -4.78
CA SER A 68 30.14 28.23 -4.75
C SER A 68 30.67 29.21 -3.70
N GLN A 69 30.10 30.41 -3.62
CA GLN A 69 30.46 31.40 -2.58
C GLN A 69 30.14 30.88 -1.18
N PHE A 70 29.02 30.16 -1.03
CA PHE A 70 28.66 29.53 0.23
C PHE A 70 29.67 28.45 0.65
N LEU A 71 30.06 27.55 -0.26
CA LEU A 71 31.09 26.55 -0.01
C LEU A 71 32.42 27.23 0.37
N GLU A 72 32.84 28.29 -0.32
CA GLU A 72 34.05 29.03 0.05
C GLU A 72 33.99 29.57 1.50
N ARG A 73 32.83 30.06 1.95
CA ARG A 73 32.65 30.54 3.32
C ARG A 73 32.69 29.42 4.38
N ILE A 74 32.16 28.23 4.09
CA ILE A 74 32.18 27.09 5.04
C ILE A 74 33.62 26.64 5.35
N TRP A 75 34.50 26.65 4.35
CA TRP A 75 35.88 26.15 4.48
C TRP A 75 36.91 27.24 4.78
N CYS A 76 36.54 28.52 4.73
CA CYS A 76 37.40 29.63 5.16
C CYS A 76 37.43 29.71 6.70
N THR A 77 38.52 29.24 7.31
CA THR A 77 38.67 29.11 8.77
C THR A 77 39.09 30.40 9.48
N ASP A 78 39.33 31.49 8.75
CA ASP A 78 40.01 32.68 9.28
C ASP A 78 39.07 33.74 9.89
N CYS A 79 37.74 33.57 9.86
CA CYS A 79 36.78 34.58 10.35
C CYS A 79 35.51 33.99 10.99
N PRO A 80 35.47 33.79 12.33
CA PRO A 80 34.26 33.35 13.05
C PRO A 80 33.09 34.36 12.98
N ALA A 81 33.33 35.62 12.59
CA ALA A 81 32.30 36.66 12.46
C ALA A 81 31.33 36.46 11.28
N ASN A 82 31.61 35.53 10.37
CA ASN A 82 30.79 35.26 9.18
C ASN A 82 30.25 33.82 9.16
N LEU A 83 29.84 33.29 10.31
CA LEU A 83 29.18 31.99 10.38
C LEU A 83 27.97 32.00 9.44
N THR A 84 28.05 31.19 8.39
CA THR A 84 27.08 31.17 7.29
C THR A 84 26.39 29.81 7.27
N TYR A 85 25.07 29.78 7.38
CA TYR A 85 24.28 28.56 7.51
C TYR A 85 23.18 28.53 6.46
N LEU A 86 23.16 27.50 5.61
CA LEU A 86 22.03 27.19 4.76
C LEU A 86 21.07 26.35 5.60
N ALA A 87 20.01 26.97 6.09
CA ALA A 87 19.03 26.33 6.96
C ALA A 87 17.65 26.30 6.30
N GLN A 88 16.91 25.21 6.53
CA GLN A 88 15.49 25.08 6.17
C GLN A 88 15.16 25.42 4.70
N HIS A 89 16.06 25.07 3.79
CA HIS A 89 15.87 25.36 2.36
C HIS A 89 15.49 24.09 1.59
N PRO A 90 14.46 24.12 0.71
CA PRO A 90 14.09 23.00 -0.18
C PRO A 90 15.11 22.83 -1.32
N LEU A 91 16.36 22.61 -0.95
CA LEU A 91 17.51 22.54 -1.85
C LEU A 91 17.36 21.44 -2.90
N PHE A 92 16.68 20.35 -2.54
CA PHE A 92 16.49 19.18 -3.40
C PHE A 92 15.45 19.41 -4.50
N ASP A 93 14.51 20.33 -4.30
CA ASP A 93 13.58 20.74 -5.35
C ASP A 93 14.29 21.64 -6.36
N GLN A 94 15.21 22.48 -5.86
CA GLN A 94 16.02 23.38 -6.68
C GLN A 94 17.12 22.63 -7.46
N ILE A 95 17.71 21.58 -6.88
CA ILE A 95 18.91 20.89 -7.40
C ILE A 95 18.63 19.39 -7.49
N ARG A 96 18.18 18.95 -8.68
CA ARG A 96 17.77 17.57 -8.94
C ARG A 96 18.90 16.56 -8.77
N GLU A 97 20.13 16.97 -9.04
CA GLU A 97 21.33 16.16 -8.89
C GLU A 97 21.53 15.73 -7.42
N LEU A 98 21.35 16.66 -6.47
CA LEU A 98 21.38 16.35 -5.03
C LEU A 98 20.18 15.48 -4.63
N ARG A 99 19.00 15.72 -5.21
CA ARG A 99 17.79 14.91 -4.97
C ARG A 99 17.92 13.46 -5.44
N ASN A 100 18.75 13.19 -6.44
CA ASN A 100 19.05 11.84 -6.92
C ASN A 100 20.06 11.09 -6.04
N ASP A 101 20.75 11.80 -5.13
CA ASP A 101 21.73 11.20 -4.22
C ASP A 101 21.10 10.69 -2.91
N ILE A 102 19.81 10.93 -2.71
CA ILE A 102 19.04 10.53 -1.51
C ILE A 102 17.77 9.77 -1.90
N MET A 103 17.27 8.97 -0.97
CA MET A 103 16.01 8.22 -1.11
C MET A 103 15.10 8.57 0.07
N ILE A 104 13.78 8.48 -0.08
CA ILE A 104 12.87 8.72 1.05
C ILE A 104 12.86 7.45 1.92
N PRO A 105 13.24 7.50 3.20
CA PRO A 105 13.18 6.34 4.10
C PRO A 105 11.75 5.85 4.32
N ASP A 106 11.56 4.53 4.44
CA ASP A 106 10.23 3.92 4.68
C ASP A 106 9.57 4.43 5.97
N PHE A 107 10.36 4.84 6.96
CA PHE A 107 9.87 5.43 8.21
C PHE A 107 9.10 6.75 8.01
N CYS A 108 9.30 7.45 6.89
CA CYS A 108 8.56 8.68 6.55
C CYS A 108 7.10 8.45 6.20
N PHE A 109 6.68 7.20 6.05
CA PHE A 109 5.30 6.81 5.74
C PHE A 109 4.60 6.16 6.93
N ALA A 110 5.17 6.29 8.14
CA ALA A 110 4.68 5.61 9.33
C ALA A 110 3.31 6.12 9.83
N GLY A 111 2.95 7.36 9.51
CA GLY A 111 1.65 7.97 9.85
C GLY A 111 0.63 7.94 8.72
N GLY A 112 0.93 7.33 7.57
CA GLY A 112 0.05 7.29 6.40
C GLY A 112 -0.18 8.66 5.75
N GLY A 113 0.58 9.69 6.14
CA GLY A 113 0.47 11.05 5.62
C GLY A 113 1.28 11.27 4.34
N GLU A 114 1.05 12.41 3.69
CA GLU A 114 1.91 12.85 2.59
C GLU A 114 3.20 13.49 3.12
N LEU A 115 4.31 13.24 2.42
CA LEU A 115 5.58 13.91 2.66
C LEU A 115 5.49 15.36 2.22
N GLN A 116 5.49 16.30 3.17
CA GLN A 116 5.27 17.72 2.86
C GLN A 116 6.49 18.39 2.23
N SER A 117 7.65 18.28 2.89
CA SER A 117 8.84 19.01 2.46
C SER A 117 10.11 18.28 2.82
N LEU A 118 11.08 18.40 1.91
CA LEU A 118 12.42 17.85 2.04
C LEU A 118 13.41 19.02 2.03
N ASN A 119 13.93 19.34 3.20
CA ASN A 119 14.78 20.51 3.40
C ASN A 119 16.23 20.09 3.68
N ALA A 120 17.15 21.01 3.41
CA ALA A 120 18.58 20.87 3.67
C ALA A 120 19.03 21.79 4.81
N TRP A 121 19.96 21.27 5.63
CA TRP A 121 20.74 22.04 6.59
C TRP A 121 22.21 21.79 6.30
N PHE A 122 22.92 22.81 5.86
CA PHE A 122 24.33 22.74 5.53
C PHE A 122 25.04 23.93 6.15
N GLY A 123 26.10 23.69 6.93
CA GLY A 123 26.91 24.75 7.51
C GLY A 123 28.24 24.26 8.11
N PRO A 124 29.08 25.21 8.56
CA PRO A 124 30.35 24.91 9.21
C PRO A 124 30.16 24.36 10.64
N LEU A 125 31.27 24.07 11.30
CA LEU A 125 31.30 23.82 12.75
C LEU A 125 30.74 25.03 13.50
N GLY A 126 29.93 24.78 14.53
CA GLY A 126 29.41 25.81 15.43
C GLY A 126 28.08 26.44 15.01
N THR A 127 27.47 26.04 13.88
CA THR A 127 26.11 26.51 13.58
C THR A 127 25.12 26.02 14.62
N VAL A 128 24.21 26.91 15.03
CA VAL A 128 23.22 26.65 16.06
C VAL A 128 21.82 26.92 15.50
N THR A 129 20.92 25.96 15.71
CA THR A 129 19.48 26.19 15.63
C THR A 129 18.98 26.25 17.08
N PRO A 130 18.52 27.44 17.55
CA PRO A 130 17.95 27.64 18.89
C PRO A 130 16.87 26.63 19.26
N LEU A 131 16.59 26.53 20.56
CA LEU A 131 15.59 25.60 21.07
C LEU A 131 14.19 25.99 20.56
N HIS A 132 13.59 25.12 19.76
CA HIS A 132 12.28 25.33 19.14
C HIS A 132 11.52 24.02 19.00
N HIS A 133 10.25 24.07 18.64
CA HIS A 133 9.48 22.88 18.28
C HIS A 133 8.79 23.04 16.92
N ASP A 134 8.58 21.90 16.26
CA ASP A 134 7.88 21.82 14.98
C ASP A 134 6.49 21.19 15.18
N PRO A 135 5.48 21.55 14.38
CA PRO A 135 4.13 20.99 14.51
C PRO A 135 3.98 19.58 13.90
N HIS A 136 5.01 19.06 13.23
CA HIS A 136 4.94 17.84 12.41
C HIS A 136 5.94 16.80 12.86
N HIS A 137 5.74 15.55 12.44
CA HIS A 137 6.73 14.49 12.61
C HIS A 137 7.96 14.82 11.79
N ASN A 138 9.12 14.63 12.39
CA ASN A 138 10.38 15.06 11.80
C ASN A 138 11.38 13.89 11.80
N LEU A 139 11.80 13.49 10.60
CA LEU A 139 12.90 12.54 10.40
C LEU A 139 14.12 13.30 9.89
N PHE A 140 15.10 13.46 10.77
CA PHE A 140 16.30 14.25 10.54
C PHE A 140 17.50 13.34 10.25
N ALA A 141 17.91 13.26 8.99
CA ALA A 141 18.99 12.42 8.51
C ALA A 141 20.33 13.16 8.49
N GLN A 142 21.35 12.61 9.16
CA GLN A 142 22.70 13.17 9.19
C GLN A 142 23.58 12.50 8.12
N VAL A 143 23.91 13.25 7.06
CA VAL A 143 24.65 12.68 5.91
C VAL A 143 26.15 12.89 6.04
N VAL A 144 26.57 14.12 6.37
CA VAL A 144 27.97 14.53 6.55
C VAL A 144 28.14 15.25 7.88
N GLY A 145 29.22 14.99 8.60
CA GLY A 145 29.50 15.58 9.90
C GLY A 145 28.57 15.10 11.01
N ARG A 146 28.70 15.71 12.18
CA ARG A 146 28.02 15.35 13.42
C ARG A 146 27.32 16.54 14.04
N LYS A 147 26.17 16.30 14.65
CA LYS A 147 25.38 17.32 15.37
C LYS A 147 25.08 16.86 16.79
N TYR A 148 25.25 17.76 17.75
CA TYR A 148 24.70 17.62 19.08
C TYR A 148 23.25 18.08 19.06
N ILE A 149 22.36 17.28 19.63
CA ILE A 149 20.93 17.56 19.71
C ILE A 149 20.48 17.37 21.15
N ARG A 150 19.78 18.38 21.69
CA ARG A 150 19.08 18.29 22.97
C ARG A 150 17.58 18.32 22.74
N LEU A 151 16.85 17.42 23.38
CA LEU A 151 15.41 17.23 23.25
C LEU A 151 14.71 17.41 24.60
N TYR A 152 13.59 18.13 24.60
CA TYR A 152 12.67 18.20 25.72
C TYR A 152 11.26 17.79 25.28
N PRO A 153 10.51 17.06 26.13
CA PRO A 153 9.16 16.63 25.79
C PRO A 153 8.21 17.83 25.67
N ALA A 154 7.18 17.71 24.83
CA ALA A 154 6.16 18.75 24.67
C ALA A 154 5.45 19.14 25.98
N SER A 155 5.43 18.23 26.97
CA SER A 155 4.81 18.45 28.28
C SER A 155 5.47 19.55 29.13
N VAL A 156 6.71 19.94 28.84
CA VAL A 156 7.44 20.98 29.59
C VAL A 156 7.48 22.33 28.85
N SER A 157 6.63 22.54 27.84
CA SER A 157 6.66 23.72 26.98
C SER A 157 6.60 25.05 27.77
N ASP A 158 5.74 25.15 28.79
CA ASP A 158 5.59 26.38 29.58
C ASP A 158 6.84 26.72 30.42
N ASP A 159 7.66 25.70 30.72
CA ASP A 159 8.91 25.84 31.47
C ASP A 159 10.12 26.17 30.57
N LEU A 160 9.92 26.13 29.25
CA LEU A 160 10.92 26.51 28.25
C LEU A 160 10.72 27.95 27.74
N TYR A 161 9.84 28.74 28.36
CA TYR A 161 9.69 30.18 28.11
C TYR A 161 9.55 30.53 26.62
N PRO A 162 8.54 29.99 25.91
CA PRO A 162 8.24 30.38 24.54
C PRO A 162 8.03 31.89 24.43
N HIS A 163 8.34 32.49 23.28
CA HIS A 163 8.03 33.90 23.04
C HIS A 163 6.51 34.13 23.05
N ALA A 164 6.04 35.08 23.87
CA ALA A 164 4.61 35.31 24.11
C ALA A 164 3.87 36.03 22.96
N GLU A 165 4.59 36.82 22.17
CA GLU A 165 4.05 37.57 21.02
C GLU A 165 4.94 37.26 19.79
N SER A 166 4.34 37.05 18.61
CA SER A 166 4.95 36.93 17.25
C SER A 166 4.92 35.55 16.55
N MET A 167 5.51 35.52 15.34
CA MET A 167 5.84 34.34 14.53
C MET A 167 6.81 33.36 15.22
N LEU A 168 7.35 33.68 16.40
CA LEU A 168 8.35 32.91 17.16
C LEU A 168 7.78 32.15 18.37
N HIS A 169 6.47 32.00 18.49
CA HIS A 169 5.82 31.30 19.62
C HIS A 169 6.31 29.85 19.81
N ASN A 170 6.84 29.23 18.76
CA ASN A 170 7.42 27.90 18.79
C ASN A 170 8.92 27.87 19.13
N THR A 171 9.52 29.02 19.45
CA THR A 171 10.94 29.16 19.84
C THR A 171 11.04 29.62 21.29
N SER A 172 12.03 29.09 22.01
CA SER A 172 12.34 29.39 23.40
C SER A 172 13.19 30.66 23.50
N GLN A 173 12.94 31.46 24.52
CA GLN A 173 13.78 32.61 24.88
C GLN A 173 15.13 32.19 25.47
N VAL A 174 15.28 30.92 25.86
CA VAL A 174 16.43 30.41 26.61
C VAL A 174 17.59 30.12 25.66
N ASP A 175 18.72 30.82 25.84
CA ASP A 175 19.98 30.43 25.20
C ASP A 175 20.62 29.28 25.98
N LEU A 176 20.50 28.05 25.48
CA LEU A 176 21.09 26.87 26.11
C LEU A 176 22.63 26.92 26.16
N ASP A 177 23.27 27.82 25.42
CA ASP A 177 24.72 27.99 25.45
C ASP A 177 25.17 28.85 26.64
N ASN A 178 24.26 29.65 27.19
CA ASN A 178 24.49 30.57 28.28
C ASN A 178 23.16 30.89 28.99
N ILE A 179 22.68 29.92 29.78
CA ILE A 179 21.39 30.02 30.48
C ILE A 179 21.47 31.11 31.56
N ASP A 180 20.56 32.08 31.49
CA ASP A 180 20.34 33.03 32.58
C ASP A 180 19.42 32.41 33.64
N SER A 181 20.01 31.90 34.72
CA SER A 181 19.28 31.25 35.80
C SER A 181 18.41 32.20 36.63
N GLU A 182 18.66 33.51 36.58
CA GLU A 182 17.81 34.50 37.26
C GLU A 182 16.54 34.77 36.44
N GLU A 183 16.65 34.83 35.11
CA GLU A 183 15.54 35.06 34.20
C GLU A 183 14.72 33.79 33.91
N PHE A 184 15.38 32.64 33.76
CA PHE A 184 14.77 31.37 33.35
C PHE A 184 14.95 30.23 34.38
N PRO A 185 14.59 30.42 35.66
CA PRO A 185 14.89 29.46 36.73
C PRO A 185 14.22 28.08 36.57
N ARG A 186 13.12 27.98 35.80
CA ARG A 186 12.41 26.70 35.62
C ARG A 186 13.17 25.70 34.75
N VAL A 187 14.10 26.17 33.91
CA VAL A 187 14.82 25.32 32.95
C VAL A 187 15.82 24.38 33.62
N GLU A 188 16.45 24.81 34.72
CA GLU A 188 17.57 24.07 35.35
C GLU A 188 17.22 22.64 35.79
N ASN A 189 15.96 22.41 36.15
CA ASN A 189 15.50 21.13 36.72
C ASN A 189 14.67 20.30 35.73
N LEU A 190 14.62 20.69 34.45
CA LEU A 190 13.87 19.93 33.45
C LEU A 190 14.65 18.71 32.99
N ASP A 191 13.95 17.58 32.90
CA ASP A 191 14.49 16.38 32.26
C ASP A 191 14.62 16.61 30.75
N PHE A 192 15.76 16.19 30.19
CA PHE A 192 16.05 16.27 28.76
C PHE A 192 16.76 15.01 28.25
N MET A 193 16.78 14.86 26.94
CA MET A 193 17.53 13.81 26.24
C MET A 193 18.58 14.46 25.35
N ASP A 194 19.84 14.04 25.48
CA ASP A 194 20.92 14.47 24.60
C ASP A 194 21.33 13.32 23.68
N CYS A 195 21.63 13.65 22.42
CA CYS A 195 22.32 12.74 21.51
C CYS A 195 23.37 13.47 20.67
N ILE A 196 24.39 12.73 20.27
CA ILE A 196 25.25 13.11 19.15
C ILE A 196 24.76 12.28 17.98
N LEU A 197 24.23 12.94 16.96
CA LEU A 197 23.78 12.30 15.74
C LEU A 197 24.98 12.17 14.79
N ASP A 198 25.42 10.94 14.58
CA ASP A 198 26.57 10.61 13.75
C ASP A 198 26.20 10.44 12.26
N GLU A 199 27.21 10.47 11.38
CA GLU A 199 26.97 10.31 9.96
C GLU A 199 26.38 8.93 9.62
N GLY A 200 25.26 8.88 8.92
CA GLY A 200 24.54 7.65 8.58
C GLY A 200 23.37 7.33 9.51
N GLU A 201 23.17 8.17 10.53
CA GLU A 201 22.06 8.05 11.45
C GLU A 201 20.92 9.02 11.09
N MET A 202 19.72 8.64 11.49
CA MET A 202 18.55 9.52 11.48
C MET A 202 18.01 9.69 12.89
N LEU A 203 17.46 10.85 13.19
CA LEU A 203 16.73 11.11 14.43
C LEU A 203 15.26 11.32 14.10
N TYR A 204 14.38 10.54 14.73
CA TYR A 204 12.97 10.84 14.78
C TYR A 204 12.69 11.81 15.94
N ILE A 205 12.08 12.95 15.62
CA ILE A 205 11.61 13.97 16.55
C ILE A 205 10.07 14.03 16.42
N PRO A 206 9.33 13.64 17.47
CA PRO A 206 7.87 13.69 17.44
C PRO A 206 7.33 15.13 17.39
N PRO A 207 6.05 15.32 17.02
CA PRO A 207 5.44 16.63 16.94
C PRO A 207 5.53 17.37 18.27
N LYS A 208 5.80 18.67 18.21
CA LYS A 208 5.91 19.59 19.35
C LYS A 208 7.02 19.26 20.36
N TRP A 209 7.87 18.28 20.08
CA TRP A 209 9.09 18.10 20.87
C TRP A 209 10.06 19.26 20.61
N TRP A 210 10.51 19.84 21.71
CA TRP A 210 11.47 20.92 21.71
C TRP A 210 12.85 20.36 21.41
N HIS A 211 13.54 20.95 20.45
CA HIS A 211 14.85 20.48 20.02
C HIS A 211 15.80 21.65 19.76
N TYR A 212 17.00 21.52 20.29
CA TYR A 212 18.15 22.40 20.06
C TYR A 212 19.20 21.63 19.28
N VAL A 213 19.84 22.27 18.30
CA VAL A 213 20.79 21.61 17.41
C VAL A 213 22.07 22.43 17.27
N ARG A 214 23.22 21.79 17.47
CA ARG A 214 24.55 22.40 17.26
C ARG A 214 25.45 21.52 16.39
N SER A 215 26.06 22.11 15.37
CA SER A 215 27.03 21.41 14.52
C SER A 215 28.39 21.24 15.20
N LEU A 216 28.84 19.99 15.34
CA LEU A 216 30.14 19.63 15.94
C LEU A 216 31.27 19.49 14.91
N SER A 217 30.96 19.73 13.63
CA SER A 217 31.84 19.66 12.46
C SER A 217 31.11 20.32 11.28
N PRO A 218 31.79 20.63 10.15
CA PRO A 218 31.10 20.92 8.90
C PRO A 218 30.08 19.82 8.61
N SER A 219 28.81 20.19 8.44
CA SER A 219 27.71 19.23 8.48
C SER A 219 26.68 19.49 7.39
N PHE A 220 26.18 18.41 6.80
CA PHE A 220 25.09 18.42 5.82
C PHE A 220 24.05 17.38 6.24
N SER A 221 22.85 17.85 6.54
CA SER A 221 21.70 17.05 6.96
C SER A 221 20.52 17.25 6.00
N ALA A 222 19.68 16.22 5.86
CA ALA A 222 18.40 16.29 5.16
C ALA A 222 17.26 16.02 6.15
N ARG A 223 16.16 16.78 6.06
CA ARG A 223 14.97 16.57 6.90
C ARG A 223 13.76 16.32 6.04
N ALA A 224 12.97 15.33 6.41
CA ALA A 224 11.63 15.10 5.88
C ALA A 224 10.59 15.40 6.96
N PHE A 225 9.52 16.11 6.58
CA PHE A 225 8.33 16.30 7.40
C PHE A 225 7.19 15.41 6.92
N GLU A 226 6.49 14.80 7.88
CA GLU A 226 5.23 14.07 7.65
C GLU A 226 4.07 14.80 8.36
N HIS A 227 2.98 15.03 7.63
CA HIS A 227 1.77 15.64 8.17
C HIS A 227 0.80 14.57 8.67
N ASN A 228 0.41 14.64 9.94
CA ASN A 228 -0.68 13.82 10.46
C ASN A 228 -2.02 14.40 10.02
N TYR A 229 -2.92 13.57 9.49
CA TYR A 229 -4.28 13.96 9.07
C TYR A 229 -5.22 14.39 10.22
N ASN A 230 -4.76 14.35 11.47
CA ASN A 230 -5.54 14.56 12.69
C ASN A 230 -5.26 15.92 13.37
N ASP A 231 -5.06 17.00 12.61
CA ASP A 231 -5.20 18.34 13.20
C ASP A 231 -6.70 18.64 13.32
N GLY A 232 -7.16 19.01 14.52
CA GLY A 232 -8.56 19.07 14.95
C GLY A 232 -9.46 20.10 14.23
N SER A 233 -9.13 20.50 13.01
CA SER A 233 -10.03 21.17 12.09
C SER A 233 -11.04 20.16 11.53
N ASN A 234 -12.34 20.41 11.77
CA ASN A 234 -13.49 19.71 11.16
C ASN A 234 -13.60 19.92 9.63
N SER A 235 -12.48 20.00 8.92
CA SER A 235 -12.41 19.94 7.47
C SER A 235 -11.87 18.57 7.08
N CYS A 236 -12.78 17.63 6.86
CA CYS A 236 -12.49 16.44 6.08
C CYS A 236 -11.98 16.89 4.70
N PRO A 237 -10.81 16.40 4.28
CA PRO A 237 -10.83 15.57 3.08
C PRO A 237 -10.03 14.29 3.30
N THR A 238 -10.72 13.22 3.70
CA THR A 238 -10.44 11.81 3.43
C THR A 238 -9.35 11.54 2.37
N GLN A 239 -8.16 11.14 2.80
CA GLN A 239 -7.23 10.40 1.95
C GLN A 239 -6.52 9.30 2.77
N GLY A 240 -7.32 8.50 3.47
CA GLY A 240 -6.86 7.26 4.11
C GLY A 240 -7.01 6.06 3.18
N VAL A 241 -6.26 4.97 3.44
CA VAL A 241 -6.43 3.70 2.74
C VAL A 241 -7.49 2.86 3.45
N TYR A 242 -8.55 2.51 2.74
CA TYR A 242 -9.67 1.76 3.29
C TYR A 242 -9.73 0.33 2.76
N LEU A 243 -10.15 -0.60 3.62
CA LEU A 243 -10.43 -1.98 3.29
C LEU A 243 -11.93 -2.25 3.44
N ALA A 244 -12.58 -2.65 2.36
CA ALA A 244 -13.94 -3.17 2.39
C ALA A 244 -13.94 -4.69 2.52
N SER A 245 -14.81 -5.22 3.36
CA SER A 245 -15.03 -6.66 3.48
C SER A 245 -16.50 -7.00 3.61
N VAL A 246 -16.88 -8.14 3.04
CA VAL A 246 -18.24 -8.66 3.12
C VAL A 246 -18.26 -10.07 3.70
N THR A 247 -19.36 -10.41 4.36
CA THR A 247 -19.56 -11.73 4.95
C THR A 247 -20.81 -12.43 4.39
N LYS A 248 -20.79 -13.76 4.43
CA LYS A 248 -21.96 -14.58 4.11
C LYS A 248 -23.14 -14.39 5.08
N SER A 249 -22.94 -13.69 6.20
CA SER A 249 -24.04 -13.27 7.09
C SER A 249 -24.69 -11.96 6.65
N GLY A 250 -24.21 -11.32 5.58
CA GLY A 250 -24.77 -10.09 5.04
C GLY A 250 -24.18 -8.81 5.60
N CYS A 251 -23.01 -8.87 6.26
CA CYS A 251 -22.34 -7.69 6.80
C CYS A 251 -21.40 -7.11 5.74
N LEU A 252 -21.55 -5.81 5.45
CA LEU A 252 -20.56 -4.99 4.76
C LEU A 252 -19.84 -4.15 5.81
N THR A 253 -18.51 -4.25 5.85
CA THR A 253 -17.67 -3.47 6.74
C THR A 253 -16.61 -2.73 5.97
N VAL A 254 -16.35 -1.49 6.36
CA VAL A 254 -15.22 -0.69 5.86
C VAL A 254 -14.33 -0.36 7.03
N HIS A 255 -13.06 -0.67 6.89
CA HIS A 255 -12.04 -0.43 7.87
C HIS A 255 -11.04 0.58 7.34
N ASP A 256 -10.65 1.50 8.21
CA ASP A 256 -9.40 2.21 8.03
C ASP A 256 -8.24 1.24 8.21
N PHE A 257 -7.35 1.18 7.22
CA PHE A 257 -6.24 0.23 7.21
C PHE A 257 -5.33 0.46 8.42
N GLU A 258 -5.00 1.72 8.70
CA GLU A 258 -4.10 2.08 9.81
C GLU A 258 -4.71 1.70 11.15
N THR A 259 -6.01 1.94 11.34
CA THR A 259 -6.75 1.50 12.52
C THR A 259 -6.72 -0.02 12.68
N LEU A 260 -6.90 -0.78 11.59
CA LEU A 260 -6.86 -2.25 11.63
C LEU A 260 -5.46 -2.80 11.91
N TYR A 261 -4.43 -2.16 11.34
CA TYR A 261 -3.04 -2.49 11.58
C TYR A 261 -2.66 -2.21 13.04
N CYS A 262 -2.98 -1.02 13.54
CA CYS A 262 -2.69 -0.59 14.91
C CYS A 262 -3.47 -1.37 15.96
N THR A 263 -4.72 -1.79 15.70
CA THR A 263 -5.46 -2.65 16.65
C THR A 263 -4.90 -4.07 16.74
N THR A 264 -4.26 -4.56 15.67
CA THR A 264 -3.71 -5.91 15.63
C THR A 264 -2.28 -5.98 16.16
N TYR A 265 -1.46 -4.97 15.88
CA TYR A 265 -0.01 -4.96 16.17
C TYR A 265 0.45 -3.79 17.07
N GLY A 266 -0.45 -2.84 17.39
CA GLY A 266 -0.18 -1.74 18.32
C GLY A 266 -0.52 -2.09 19.78
N PRO A 267 -0.16 -1.23 20.75
CA PRO A 267 -0.46 -1.47 22.15
C PRO A 267 -1.98 -1.55 22.38
N ILE A 268 -2.42 -2.55 23.16
CA ILE A 268 -3.84 -2.78 23.50
C ILE A 268 -4.41 -1.52 24.15
N SER A 269 -5.03 -0.65 23.36
CA SER A 269 -5.85 0.44 23.87
C SER A 269 -7.11 -0.18 24.48
N ARG A 270 -7.22 -0.12 25.81
CA ARG A 270 -8.38 -0.58 26.59
C ARG A 270 -9.65 0.26 26.36
N TYR A 271 -9.72 1.11 25.32
CA TYR A 271 -10.78 2.11 25.15
C TYR A 271 -11.52 2.13 23.82
N LEU A 272 -11.31 1.17 22.90
CA LEU A 272 -12.18 1.06 21.73
C LEU A 272 -13.25 0.01 21.99
N GLY A 273 -14.47 0.47 22.31
CA GLY A 273 -15.66 -0.38 22.31
C GLY A 273 -15.84 -1.09 20.95
N GLU A 274 -16.58 -2.19 20.90
CA GLU A 274 -16.75 -2.97 19.66
C GLU A 274 -17.29 -2.14 18.48
N GLU A 275 -17.98 -1.04 18.75
CA GLU A 275 -18.52 -0.10 17.76
C GLU A 275 -17.46 0.82 17.12
N ALA A 276 -16.24 0.90 17.67
CA ALA A 276 -15.18 1.79 17.18
C ALA A 276 -14.15 1.09 16.26
N LYS A 277 -14.43 -0.14 15.81
CA LYS A 277 -13.52 -0.96 14.99
C LYS A 277 -13.69 -0.80 13.47
N HIS A 278 -14.79 -0.19 13.03
CA HIS A 278 -15.18 -0.10 11.63
C HIS A 278 -15.62 1.34 11.33
N LEU A 279 -15.18 1.92 10.23
CA LEU A 279 -15.70 3.21 9.74
C LEU A 279 -17.15 3.09 9.25
N LEU A 280 -17.48 1.92 8.69
CA LEU A 280 -18.82 1.58 8.24
C LEU A 280 -19.12 0.14 8.64
N HIS A 281 -20.31 -0.10 9.19
CA HIS A 281 -20.83 -1.44 9.44
C HIS A 281 -22.32 -1.48 9.06
N ILE A 282 -22.60 -2.06 7.89
CA ILE A 282 -23.96 -2.24 7.38
C ILE A 282 -24.31 -3.72 7.50
N SER A 283 -25.38 -4.03 8.24
CA SER A 283 -25.96 -5.36 8.25
C SER A 283 -27.14 -5.39 7.28
N THR A 284 -27.01 -6.18 6.22
CA THR A 284 -28.10 -6.41 5.27
C THR A 284 -28.85 -7.68 5.65
N SER A 285 -30.10 -7.81 5.23
CA SER A 285 -30.92 -9.01 5.48
C SER A 285 -30.51 -10.22 4.63
N MET A 286 -29.55 -10.06 3.72
CA MET A 286 -29.18 -11.04 2.71
C MET A 286 -27.66 -11.26 2.69
N PRO A 287 -27.16 -12.47 2.37
CA PRO A 287 -25.73 -12.73 2.25
C PRO A 287 -25.06 -11.88 1.17
N LEU A 288 -23.82 -11.46 1.41
CA LEU A 288 -22.97 -10.78 0.45
C LEU A 288 -21.78 -11.69 0.12
N ASP A 289 -21.52 -11.93 -1.17
CA ASP A 289 -20.51 -12.88 -1.65
C ASP A 289 -19.35 -12.20 -2.39
N ALA A 290 -19.60 -11.03 -2.98
CA ALA A 290 -18.59 -10.23 -3.65
C ALA A 290 -18.73 -8.76 -3.29
N VAL A 291 -17.59 -8.08 -3.24
CA VAL A 291 -17.46 -6.65 -2.98
C VAL A 291 -16.38 -6.11 -3.90
N GLN A 292 -16.64 -4.96 -4.52
CA GLN A 292 -15.69 -4.30 -5.40
C GLN A 292 -15.76 -2.79 -5.19
N TRP A 293 -14.59 -2.17 -5.04
CA TRP A 293 -14.46 -0.72 -4.98
C TRP A 293 -14.63 -0.12 -6.37
N ASN A 294 -15.31 1.02 -6.48
CA ASN A 294 -15.36 1.74 -7.76
C ASN A 294 -14.02 2.48 -7.98
N PRO A 295 -13.21 2.09 -8.99
CA PRO A 295 -11.90 2.71 -9.22
C PRO A 295 -12.00 4.19 -9.63
N GLU A 296 -13.13 4.59 -10.21
CA GLU A 296 -13.38 5.97 -10.65
C GLU A 296 -14.04 6.82 -9.54
N ASN A 297 -14.74 6.17 -8.60
CA ASN A 297 -15.43 6.83 -7.49
C ASN A 297 -15.03 6.19 -6.15
N GLN A 298 -14.01 6.72 -5.50
CA GLN A 298 -13.48 6.12 -4.27
C GLN A 298 -14.44 6.16 -3.08
N ASP A 299 -15.56 6.89 -3.18
CA ASP A 299 -16.61 6.84 -2.18
C ASP A 299 -17.67 5.76 -2.44
N GLU A 300 -17.55 4.92 -3.48
CA GLU A 300 -18.60 3.96 -3.86
C GLU A 300 -18.09 2.52 -3.89
N ILE A 301 -18.91 1.61 -3.34
CA ILE A 301 -18.67 0.18 -3.33
C ILE A 301 -19.88 -0.56 -3.90
N ALA A 302 -19.64 -1.53 -4.78
CA ALA A 302 -20.66 -2.46 -5.25
C ALA A 302 -20.55 -3.81 -4.54
N CYS A 303 -21.70 -4.35 -4.13
CA CYS A 303 -21.82 -5.68 -3.55
C CYS A 303 -22.76 -6.56 -4.37
N ALA A 304 -22.43 -7.84 -4.48
CA ALA A 304 -23.25 -8.85 -5.14
C ALA A 304 -23.50 -10.07 -4.24
N SER A 305 -24.61 -10.76 -4.49
CA SER A 305 -25.05 -11.93 -3.71
C SER A 305 -25.39 -13.09 -4.62
N ARG A 306 -24.98 -14.30 -4.25
CA ARG A 306 -25.34 -15.53 -4.93
C ARG A 306 -26.79 -15.96 -4.65
N GLN A 307 -27.52 -15.22 -3.82
CA GLN A 307 -28.91 -15.52 -3.46
C GLN A 307 -29.93 -14.57 -4.08
N ASN A 308 -29.48 -13.51 -4.76
CA ASN A 308 -30.38 -12.57 -5.42
C ASN A 308 -29.80 -12.04 -6.73
N ASP A 309 -30.69 -11.55 -7.57
CA ASP A 309 -30.38 -11.02 -8.89
C ASP A 309 -30.06 -9.52 -8.81
N LYS A 310 -29.42 -9.05 -7.72
CA LYS A 310 -29.20 -7.63 -7.46
C LYS A 310 -27.72 -7.31 -7.20
N ILE A 311 -27.31 -6.15 -7.70
CA ILE A 311 -26.06 -5.50 -7.33
C ILE A 311 -26.44 -4.24 -6.55
N VAL A 312 -25.90 -4.12 -5.34
CA VAL A 312 -26.23 -3.06 -4.41
C VAL A 312 -25.03 -2.14 -4.29
N LEU A 313 -25.22 -0.84 -4.55
CA LEU A 313 -24.19 0.18 -4.45
C LEU A 313 -24.37 0.98 -3.16
N PHE A 314 -23.29 1.11 -2.40
CA PHE A 314 -23.21 1.91 -1.18
C PHE A 314 -22.23 3.06 -1.39
N ASP A 315 -22.59 4.22 -0.88
CA ASP A 315 -21.70 5.37 -0.78
C ASP A 315 -21.12 5.40 0.64
N ILE A 316 -19.80 5.38 0.76
CA ILE A 316 -19.08 5.38 2.03
C ILE A 316 -18.87 6.78 2.59
N GLY A 317 -18.90 7.82 1.75
CA GLY A 317 -18.86 9.22 2.18
C GLY A 317 -20.15 9.63 2.88
N TYR A 318 -21.25 8.94 2.57
CA TYR A 318 -22.54 9.11 3.21
C TYR A 318 -22.97 7.84 3.97
N VAL A 319 -22.63 7.78 5.26
CA VAL A 319 -22.88 6.63 6.15
C VAL A 319 -24.38 6.40 6.37
N THR A 320 -25.04 5.69 5.45
CA THR A 320 -26.41 5.19 5.59
C THR A 320 -26.50 3.69 5.41
N SER A 321 -27.44 3.05 6.11
CA SER A 321 -27.73 1.63 5.93
C SER A 321 -28.40 1.31 4.60
N ASP A 322 -29.04 2.31 3.97
CA ASP A 322 -29.72 2.15 2.70
C ASP A 322 -28.74 2.28 1.53
N PRO A 323 -28.86 1.41 0.50
CA PRO A 323 -28.03 1.53 -0.69
C PRO A 323 -28.42 2.76 -1.51
N VAL A 324 -27.43 3.42 -2.09
CA VAL A 324 -27.62 4.58 -2.98
C VAL A 324 -28.26 4.17 -4.30
N GLN A 325 -27.91 2.98 -4.80
CA GLN A 325 -28.47 2.44 -6.02
C GLN A 325 -28.56 0.92 -5.95
N VAL A 326 -29.62 0.37 -6.55
CA VAL A 326 -29.80 -1.07 -6.71
C VAL A 326 -30.00 -1.38 -8.18
N LEU A 327 -29.12 -2.20 -8.73
CA LEU A 327 -29.18 -2.69 -10.10
C LEU A 327 -29.75 -4.10 -10.08
N GLU A 328 -30.77 -4.36 -10.88
CA GLU A 328 -31.46 -5.64 -10.92
C GLU A 328 -31.18 -6.34 -12.26
N LYS A 329 -30.95 -7.65 -12.20
CA LYS A 329 -30.95 -8.51 -13.37
C LYS A 329 -32.41 -8.71 -13.79
N GLY A 330 -32.76 -8.14 -14.94
CA GLY A 330 -34.05 -8.35 -15.59
C GLY A 330 -34.19 -9.76 -16.17
N LYS A 331 -35.28 -9.99 -16.92
CA LYS A 331 -35.53 -11.27 -17.60
C LYS A 331 -34.45 -11.53 -18.66
N SER A 332 -33.71 -12.63 -18.52
CA SER A 332 -32.73 -13.07 -19.52
C SER A 332 -33.39 -13.30 -20.88
N LYS A 333 -32.72 -12.86 -21.95
CA LYS A 333 -33.16 -13.08 -23.33
C LYS A 333 -32.91 -14.52 -23.79
N PHE A 334 -32.02 -15.24 -23.10
CA PHE A 334 -31.56 -16.58 -23.45
C PHE A 334 -32.13 -17.68 -22.55
N SER A 335 -33.10 -17.36 -21.70
CA SER A 335 -33.82 -18.33 -20.86
C SER A 335 -34.54 -19.38 -21.72
N ARG A 336 -33.88 -20.51 -21.97
CA ARG A 336 -34.49 -21.76 -22.42
C ARG A 336 -34.57 -22.69 -21.21
N LEU A 337 -35.80 -23.01 -20.78
CA LEU A 337 -36.19 -24.00 -19.77
C LEU A 337 -35.17 -24.24 -18.63
N ASN A 338 -35.30 -23.46 -17.54
CA ASN A 338 -34.91 -23.75 -16.13
C ASN A 338 -34.47 -22.46 -15.37
N SER A 339 -35.18 -21.34 -15.55
CA SER A 339 -34.75 -20.03 -15.03
C SER A 339 -34.91 -19.82 -13.52
N GLU A 340 -35.51 -20.75 -12.77
CA GLU A 340 -35.76 -20.54 -11.33
C GLU A 340 -34.68 -21.11 -10.40
N LEU A 341 -33.76 -21.93 -10.91
CA LEU A 341 -32.76 -22.63 -10.08
C LEU A 341 -31.41 -21.92 -9.97
N ASN A 342 -31.11 -20.94 -10.84
CA ASN A 342 -29.80 -20.29 -10.94
C ASN A 342 -29.87 -18.75 -10.81
N ASN A 343 -30.73 -18.25 -9.93
CA ASN A 343 -30.77 -16.83 -9.57
C ASN A 343 -29.58 -16.50 -8.65
N GLY A 344 -28.95 -15.36 -8.85
CA GLY A 344 -27.75 -14.99 -8.11
C GLY A 344 -26.63 -14.45 -9.00
N LEU A 345 -25.82 -13.59 -8.39
CA LEU A 345 -24.59 -13.05 -8.96
C LEU A 345 -23.39 -13.46 -8.10
N SER A 346 -22.33 -13.97 -8.74
CA SER A 346 -21.14 -14.50 -8.05
C SER A 346 -20.04 -13.47 -7.84
N ASP A 347 -19.90 -12.51 -8.75
CA ASP A 347 -18.84 -11.51 -8.75
C ASP A 347 -19.30 -10.24 -9.49
N VAL A 348 -18.58 -9.14 -9.28
CA VAL A 348 -18.91 -7.82 -9.84
C VAL A 348 -17.63 -7.05 -10.19
N VAL A 349 -17.63 -6.36 -11.32
CA VAL A 349 -16.51 -5.51 -11.75
C VAL A 349 -17.00 -4.21 -12.38
N PHE A 350 -16.33 -3.11 -12.07
CA PHE A 350 -16.57 -1.81 -12.70
C PHE A 350 -15.77 -1.68 -13.99
N ALA A 351 -16.35 -1.06 -15.00
CA ALA A 351 -15.55 -0.52 -16.10
C ALA A 351 -14.89 0.78 -15.65
N SER A 352 -13.62 0.96 -15.99
CA SER A 352 -12.86 2.20 -15.78
C SER A 352 -13.26 3.34 -16.73
N ASP A 353 -14.46 3.30 -17.33
CA ASP A 353 -14.93 4.30 -18.30
C ASP A 353 -16.06 5.19 -17.75
N GLY A 354 -15.70 6.04 -16.78
CA GLY A 354 -16.56 7.15 -16.36
C GLY A 354 -17.75 6.72 -15.49
N LYS A 355 -17.51 5.83 -14.51
CA LYS A 355 -18.40 5.42 -13.41
C LYS A 355 -19.69 4.68 -13.79
N SER A 356 -19.99 4.54 -15.07
CA SER A 356 -21.37 4.29 -15.52
C SER A 356 -21.64 2.84 -15.90
N ARG A 357 -20.61 2.08 -16.25
CA ARG A 357 -20.76 0.67 -16.63
C ARG A 357 -20.26 -0.27 -15.55
N LEU A 358 -21.05 -1.30 -15.30
CA LEU A 358 -20.78 -2.31 -14.30
C LEU A 358 -21.20 -3.68 -14.84
N PHE A 359 -20.42 -4.70 -14.52
CA PHE A 359 -20.64 -6.06 -14.96
C PHE A 359 -20.83 -6.99 -13.75
N GLY A 360 -21.65 -8.02 -13.92
CA GLY A 360 -21.88 -9.04 -12.90
C GLY A 360 -21.97 -10.43 -13.51
N SER A 361 -21.35 -11.41 -12.87
CA SER A 361 -21.36 -12.80 -13.33
C SER A 361 -22.53 -13.56 -12.73
N GLY A 362 -23.37 -14.12 -13.61
CA GLY A 362 -24.54 -14.90 -13.24
C GLY A 362 -24.22 -16.36 -12.95
N LEU A 363 -25.00 -16.95 -12.03
CA LEU A 363 -24.93 -18.39 -11.76
C LEU A 363 -25.47 -19.25 -12.91
N ASP A 364 -26.19 -18.64 -13.85
CA ASP A 364 -26.68 -19.24 -15.10
C ASP A 364 -25.65 -19.22 -16.24
N GLY A 365 -24.44 -18.72 -15.97
CA GLY A 365 -23.34 -18.74 -16.94
C GLY A 365 -23.38 -17.59 -17.94
N ALA A 366 -24.10 -16.51 -17.64
CA ALA A 366 -24.05 -15.28 -18.39
C ALA A 366 -23.34 -14.17 -17.61
N ILE A 367 -22.78 -13.18 -18.31
CA ILE A 367 -22.32 -11.93 -17.73
C ILE A 367 -23.32 -10.84 -18.12
N TYR A 368 -23.77 -10.08 -17.14
CA TYR A 368 -24.72 -8.99 -17.31
C TYR A 368 -23.98 -7.66 -17.24
N MET A 369 -24.25 -6.75 -18.17
CA MET A 369 -23.73 -5.38 -18.12
C MET A 369 -24.88 -4.40 -17.86
N TRP A 370 -24.68 -3.52 -16.90
CA TRP A 370 -25.54 -2.39 -16.62
C TRP A 370 -24.86 -1.10 -17.09
N ASP A 371 -25.62 -0.27 -17.80
CA ASP A 371 -25.31 1.15 -17.98
C ASP A 371 -26.21 1.96 -17.06
N ARG A 372 -25.61 2.47 -15.98
CA ARG A 372 -26.27 3.22 -14.91
C ARG A 372 -26.94 4.50 -15.39
N ARG A 373 -26.54 5.04 -16.56
CA ARG A 373 -27.17 6.21 -17.16
C ARG A 373 -28.48 5.86 -17.86
N GLN A 374 -28.65 4.60 -18.25
CA GLN A 374 -29.77 4.14 -19.05
C GLN A 374 -30.89 3.54 -18.20
N SER A 375 -30.56 2.60 -17.31
CA SER A 375 -31.54 1.86 -16.52
C SER A 375 -30.88 1.14 -15.35
N ASN A 376 -31.67 0.83 -14.32
CA ASN A 376 -31.27 -0.10 -13.25
C ASN A 376 -31.36 -1.57 -13.68
N ILE A 377 -31.83 -1.85 -14.91
CA ILE A 377 -31.89 -3.19 -15.51
C ILE A 377 -30.73 -3.35 -16.50
N HIS A 378 -30.13 -4.53 -16.58
CA HIS A 378 -29.02 -4.81 -17.50
C HIS A 378 -29.41 -4.48 -18.95
N CYS A 379 -28.48 -3.89 -19.70
CA CYS A 379 -28.67 -3.55 -21.11
C CYS A 379 -28.07 -4.61 -22.05
N LEU A 380 -27.12 -5.41 -21.57
CA LEU A 380 -26.40 -6.42 -22.35
C LEU A 380 -26.19 -7.71 -21.55
N GLU A 381 -26.21 -8.85 -22.26
CA GLU A 381 -26.05 -10.20 -21.72
C GLU A 381 -25.04 -10.98 -22.58
N LEU A 382 -23.94 -11.43 -21.96
CA LEU A 382 -22.87 -12.24 -22.58
C LEU A 382 -23.04 -13.69 -22.12
N THR A 383 -23.56 -14.56 -22.98
CA THR A 383 -23.87 -15.94 -22.58
C THR A 383 -22.74 -16.92 -22.90
N THR A 384 -22.47 -17.84 -21.98
CA THR A 384 -21.79 -19.09 -22.30
C THR A 384 -22.84 -20.06 -22.86
N LEU A 385 -22.61 -20.60 -24.07
CA LEU A 385 -23.54 -21.58 -24.68
C LEU A 385 -23.76 -22.84 -23.83
N SER A 386 -22.94 -23.04 -22.79
CA SER A 386 -22.94 -24.19 -21.90
C SER A 386 -23.75 -24.01 -20.60
N GLN A 387 -24.38 -22.84 -20.37
CA GLN A 387 -25.14 -22.52 -19.13
C GLN A 387 -24.35 -22.83 -17.83
N CYS A 388 -23.02 -22.72 -17.90
CA CYS A 388 -22.13 -23.11 -16.80
C CYS A 388 -21.90 -21.91 -15.89
N GLN A 389 -22.15 -22.09 -14.59
CA GLN A 389 -21.94 -21.08 -13.57
C GLN A 389 -20.57 -20.39 -13.70
N LEU A 390 -20.57 -19.07 -13.74
CA LEU A 390 -19.36 -18.25 -13.64
C LEU A 390 -19.08 -17.91 -12.18
N ASN A 391 -17.82 -17.93 -11.77
CA ASN A 391 -17.39 -17.66 -10.40
C ASN A 391 -16.71 -16.32 -10.22
N SER A 392 -15.99 -15.89 -11.26
CA SER A 392 -15.21 -14.66 -11.23
C SER A 392 -15.13 -14.07 -12.63
N ILE A 393 -15.14 -12.75 -12.70
CA ILE A 393 -15.00 -11.99 -13.93
C ILE A 393 -13.94 -10.91 -13.74
N GLU A 394 -13.22 -10.60 -14.81
CA GLU A 394 -12.17 -9.58 -14.78
C GLU A 394 -12.10 -8.86 -16.13
N LEU A 395 -11.94 -7.55 -16.10
CA LEU A 395 -11.73 -6.72 -17.29
C LEU A 395 -10.24 -6.50 -17.54
N ASP A 396 -9.85 -6.44 -18.81
CA ASP A 396 -8.51 -5.96 -19.16
C ASP A 396 -8.36 -4.45 -18.87
N LEU A 397 -7.11 -3.97 -18.78
CA LEU A 397 -6.83 -2.56 -18.49
C LEU A 397 -7.49 -1.57 -19.46
N GLU A 398 -7.76 -1.98 -20.69
CA GLU A 398 -8.37 -1.14 -21.72
C GLU A 398 -9.91 -1.22 -21.74
N ASN A 399 -10.55 -2.02 -20.86
CA ASN A 399 -11.98 -2.32 -20.85
C ASN A 399 -12.52 -2.82 -22.21
N ARG A 400 -11.69 -3.53 -22.98
CA ARG A 400 -12.02 -4.08 -24.29
C ARG A 400 -12.41 -5.54 -24.21
N VAL A 401 -11.82 -6.30 -23.29
CA VAL A 401 -12.06 -7.73 -23.15
C VAL A 401 -12.47 -8.03 -21.73
N ILE A 402 -13.59 -8.74 -21.58
CA ILE A 402 -13.99 -9.30 -20.30
C ILE A 402 -13.70 -10.80 -20.27
N PHE A 403 -13.09 -11.25 -19.20
CA PHE A 403 -12.78 -12.64 -18.94
C PHE A 403 -13.76 -13.19 -17.89
N GLY A 404 -14.22 -14.42 -18.07
CA GLY A 404 -15.09 -15.11 -17.12
C GLY A 404 -14.58 -16.51 -16.81
N ALA A 405 -14.42 -16.82 -15.53
CA ALA A 405 -14.03 -18.13 -15.03
C ALA A 405 -15.25 -18.98 -14.68
N SER A 406 -15.29 -20.20 -15.19
CA SER A 406 -16.38 -21.14 -14.95
C SER A 406 -16.05 -22.23 -13.94
N ARG A 407 -17.11 -22.80 -13.38
CA ARG A 407 -17.08 -23.99 -12.52
C ARG A 407 -16.46 -25.23 -13.18
N HIS A 408 -16.42 -25.29 -14.51
CA HIS A 408 -15.85 -26.42 -15.25
C HIS A 408 -14.36 -26.23 -15.62
N GLY A 409 -13.68 -25.23 -15.06
CA GLY A 409 -12.26 -25.01 -15.35
C GLY A 409 -12.00 -24.38 -16.72
N ILE A 410 -12.98 -23.62 -17.24
CA ILE A 410 -12.89 -22.91 -18.53
C ILE A 410 -12.85 -21.40 -18.27
N ILE A 411 -11.89 -20.72 -18.90
CA ILE A 411 -11.84 -19.26 -19.02
C ILE A 411 -12.43 -18.86 -20.37
N TYR A 412 -13.45 -18.02 -20.35
CA TYR A 412 -14.07 -17.42 -21.53
C TYR A 412 -13.61 -15.97 -21.68
N ALA A 413 -13.48 -15.48 -22.90
CA ALA A 413 -13.16 -14.08 -23.19
C ALA A 413 -14.11 -13.50 -24.24
N TRP A 414 -14.64 -12.31 -24.01
CA TRP A 414 -15.56 -11.60 -24.91
C TRP A 414 -15.02 -10.21 -25.28
N ASP A 415 -15.14 -9.81 -26.56
CA ASP A 415 -14.70 -8.48 -27.04
C ASP A 415 -15.83 -7.46 -26.95
N LEU A 416 -15.77 -6.57 -25.95
CA LEU A 416 -16.76 -5.55 -25.68
C LEU A 416 -16.84 -4.45 -26.76
N ARG A 417 -15.87 -4.34 -27.67
CA ARG A 417 -15.87 -3.31 -28.73
C ARG A 417 -16.90 -3.57 -29.83
N GLY A 418 -17.48 -4.76 -29.89
CA GLY A 418 -18.44 -5.13 -30.93
C GLY A 418 -17.79 -5.24 -32.31
N GLY A 419 -17.21 -6.40 -32.60
CA GLY A 419 -16.68 -6.75 -33.91
C GLY A 419 -17.69 -7.54 -34.75
N ARG A 420 -17.82 -7.21 -36.05
CA ARG A 420 -18.59 -7.99 -37.03
C ARG A 420 -17.96 -9.39 -37.16
N THR A 421 -18.55 -10.41 -36.53
CA THR A 421 -18.45 -11.76 -37.08
C THR A 421 -19.15 -11.76 -38.44
N SER A 422 -18.57 -12.44 -39.42
CA SER A 422 -18.96 -12.42 -40.84
C SER A 422 -20.29 -13.13 -41.15
N PHE A 423 -21.28 -13.08 -40.25
CA PHE A 423 -22.64 -13.55 -40.49
C PHE A 423 -23.58 -12.35 -40.53
N ALA A 424 -24.17 -12.09 -41.70
CA ALA A 424 -24.87 -10.86 -42.06
C ALA A 424 -26.19 -10.56 -41.31
N PHE A 425 -26.46 -11.21 -40.16
CA PHE A 425 -27.73 -11.08 -39.42
C PHE A 425 -27.60 -11.32 -37.90
N GLN A 426 -26.68 -10.64 -37.21
CA GLN A 426 -26.74 -10.58 -35.73
C GLN A 426 -27.22 -9.20 -35.27
N SER A 427 -28.10 -9.21 -34.25
CA SER A 427 -28.65 -7.99 -33.65
C SER A 427 -27.55 -7.14 -32.99
N HIS A 428 -27.74 -5.82 -32.89
CA HIS A 428 -26.79 -4.89 -32.26
C HIS A 428 -26.47 -5.18 -30.77
N ASN A 429 -27.07 -6.21 -30.18
CA ASN A 429 -26.93 -6.58 -28.76
C ASN A 429 -26.16 -7.89 -28.54
N GLU A 430 -25.54 -8.47 -29.58
CA GLU A 430 -24.75 -9.70 -29.44
C GLU A 430 -23.26 -9.38 -29.49
N VAL A 431 -22.57 -9.66 -28.38
CA VAL A 431 -21.12 -9.53 -28.29
C VAL A 431 -20.48 -10.89 -28.60
N PRO A 432 -19.53 -10.95 -29.55
CA PRO A 432 -18.91 -12.21 -29.92
C PRO A 432 -18.00 -12.74 -28.80
N LEU A 433 -18.14 -14.03 -28.50
CA LEU A 433 -17.16 -14.77 -27.72
C LEU A 433 -15.86 -14.90 -28.55
N LEU A 434 -14.74 -14.37 -28.03
CA LEU A 434 -13.44 -14.43 -28.68
C LEU A 434 -12.84 -15.83 -28.58
N THR A 435 -12.81 -16.39 -27.37
CA THR A 435 -12.18 -17.68 -27.11
C THR A 435 -12.71 -18.32 -25.84
N SER A 436 -12.55 -19.65 -25.74
CA SER A 436 -12.80 -20.43 -24.52
C SER A 436 -11.63 -21.38 -24.31
N LEU A 437 -10.98 -21.31 -23.15
CA LEU A 437 -9.77 -22.04 -22.81
C LEU A 437 -10.02 -22.95 -21.62
N LYS A 438 -9.88 -24.27 -21.83
CA LYS A 438 -9.97 -25.26 -20.75
C LYS A 438 -8.60 -25.46 -20.12
N ILE A 439 -8.46 -25.08 -18.84
CA ILE A 439 -7.17 -25.05 -18.14
C ILE A 439 -6.52 -26.43 -18.08
N SER A 440 -7.27 -27.48 -17.76
CA SER A 440 -6.74 -28.86 -17.73
C SER A 440 -6.10 -29.27 -19.06
N SER A 441 -6.70 -28.94 -20.20
CA SER A 441 -6.12 -29.21 -21.52
C SER A 441 -4.86 -28.39 -21.84
N MET A 442 -4.65 -27.27 -21.15
CA MET A 442 -3.42 -26.48 -21.25
C MET A 442 -2.32 -27.07 -20.36
N LEU A 443 -2.67 -27.51 -19.15
CA LEU A 443 -1.74 -28.12 -18.20
C LEU A 443 -1.19 -29.46 -18.75
N GLU A 444 -2.00 -30.25 -19.46
CA GLU A 444 -1.56 -31.48 -20.14
C GLU A 444 -0.44 -31.25 -21.17
N LYS A 445 -0.31 -30.03 -21.71
CA LYS A 445 0.73 -29.69 -22.70
C LYS A 445 2.08 -29.41 -22.04
N ILE A 446 2.11 -29.09 -20.75
CA ILE A 446 3.33 -28.76 -20.01
C ILE A 446 4.05 -30.06 -19.65
N THR A 447 5.25 -30.27 -20.20
CA THR A 447 6.02 -31.51 -20.05
C THR A 447 6.42 -31.80 -18.60
N SER A 448 6.81 -30.77 -17.84
CA SER A 448 7.20 -30.87 -16.42
C SER A 448 6.04 -31.34 -15.52
N LEU A 449 4.79 -31.10 -15.91
CA LEU A 449 3.60 -31.45 -15.13
C LEU A 449 2.95 -32.78 -15.55
N LYS A 450 3.40 -33.40 -16.66
CA LYS A 450 2.84 -34.68 -17.14
C LYS A 450 3.02 -35.83 -16.17
N VAL A 451 4.00 -35.79 -15.27
CA VAL A 451 4.24 -36.84 -14.26
C VAL A 451 3.22 -36.76 -13.10
N GLN A 452 2.56 -35.61 -12.93
CA GLN A 452 1.58 -35.35 -11.85
C GLN A 452 0.13 -35.61 -12.29
N SER A 453 -0.08 -36.23 -13.46
CA SER A 453 -1.37 -36.29 -14.16
C SER A 453 -2.40 -37.23 -13.52
N ASN A 454 -3.10 -36.71 -12.52
CA ASN A 454 -4.53 -36.92 -12.32
C ASN A 454 -5.18 -35.53 -12.10
N ILE A 455 -4.88 -34.57 -12.98
CA ILE A 455 -5.48 -33.23 -12.92
C ILE A 455 -6.94 -33.36 -13.34
N VAL A 456 -7.80 -33.62 -12.37
CA VAL A 456 -9.25 -33.53 -12.53
C VAL A 456 -9.59 -32.09 -12.91
N SER A 457 -10.63 -31.90 -13.72
CA SER A 457 -11.11 -30.58 -14.10
C SER A 457 -11.54 -29.81 -12.85
N SER A 458 -10.66 -28.96 -12.32
CA SER A 458 -10.91 -28.14 -11.14
C SER A 458 -11.68 -26.87 -11.47
N GLU A 459 -12.50 -26.44 -10.52
CA GLU A 459 -13.30 -25.23 -10.59
C GLU A 459 -12.38 -24.00 -10.45
N ILE A 460 -12.51 -23.00 -11.33
CA ILE A 460 -11.74 -21.76 -11.19
C ILE A 460 -12.50 -20.83 -10.23
N HIS A 461 -11.89 -20.51 -9.09
CA HIS A 461 -12.49 -19.68 -8.05
C HIS A 461 -12.28 -18.18 -8.28
N SER A 462 -11.16 -17.77 -8.89
CA SER A 462 -10.82 -16.35 -9.07
C SER A 462 -9.94 -16.13 -10.29
N LEU A 463 -10.13 -14.97 -10.92
CA LEU A 463 -9.25 -14.41 -11.94
C LEU A 463 -8.75 -13.04 -11.46
N ASN A 464 -7.50 -12.70 -11.74
CA ASN A 464 -6.98 -11.37 -11.41
C ASN A 464 -5.79 -10.98 -12.28
N PHE A 465 -5.80 -9.80 -12.89
CA PHE A 465 -4.66 -9.32 -13.69
C PHE A 465 -3.51 -8.86 -12.79
N ASP A 466 -2.27 -9.16 -13.18
CA ASP A 466 -1.09 -8.60 -12.52
C ASP A 466 -1.03 -7.08 -12.79
N PRO A 467 -1.12 -6.23 -11.75
CA PRO A 467 -1.03 -4.78 -11.91
C PRO A 467 0.29 -4.30 -12.53
N SER A 468 1.37 -5.06 -12.34
CA SER A 468 2.70 -4.76 -12.88
C SER A 468 2.92 -5.32 -14.29
N CYS A 469 2.16 -6.34 -14.70
CA CYS A 469 2.29 -7.05 -15.98
C CYS A 469 0.91 -7.37 -16.58
N PRO A 470 0.26 -6.45 -17.29
CA PRO A 470 -1.16 -6.57 -17.65
C PRO A 470 -1.52 -7.66 -18.67
N TYR A 471 -0.52 -8.33 -19.26
CA TYR A 471 -0.72 -9.50 -20.10
C TYR A 471 -0.72 -10.82 -19.31
N GLN A 472 -0.49 -10.78 -18.00
CA GLN A 472 -0.55 -11.92 -17.10
C GLN A 472 -1.89 -11.94 -16.35
N LEU A 473 -2.71 -12.96 -16.64
CA LEU A 473 -3.96 -13.23 -15.94
C LEU A 473 -3.74 -14.40 -14.98
N ALA A 474 -3.72 -14.12 -13.66
CA ALA A 474 -3.69 -15.19 -12.67
C ALA A 474 -5.05 -15.88 -12.58
N PHE A 475 -5.01 -17.19 -12.32
CA PHE A 475 -6.16 -18.00 -11.97
C PHE A 475 -5.84 -18.83 -10.72
N HIS A 476 -6.87 -19.09 -9.91
CA HIS A 476 -6.79 -19.97 -8.74
C HIS A 476 -7.89 -21.03 -8.80
N LEU A 477 -7.51 -22.27 -8.53
CA LEU A 477 -8.35 -23.45 -8.63
C LEU A 477 -8.84 -23.90 -7.24
N ASP A 478 -9.95 -24.64 -7.20
CA ASP A 478 -10.55 -25.16 -5.98
C ASP A 478 -9.69 -26.19 -5.24
N ASP A 479 -8.87 -26.93 -5.99
CA ASP A 479 -7.84 -27.85 -5.51
C ASP A 479 -6.57 -27.15 -4.94
N GLY A 480 -6.56 -25.81 -4.93
CA GLY A 480 -5.48 -24.98 -4.38
C GLY A 480 -4.36 -24.66 -5.36
N TRP A 481 -4.42 -25.12 -6.61
CA TRP A 481 -3.44 -24.76 -7.63
C TRP A 481 -3.61 -23.29 -8.03
N SER A 482 -2.50 -22.61 -8.27
CA SER A 482 -2.47 -21.23 -8.78
C SER A 482 -1.58 -21.16 -10.00
N GLY A 483 -1.96 -20.38 -10.99
CA GLY A 483 -1.17 -20.23 -12.21
C GLY A 483 -1.41 -18.90 -12.92
N VAL A 484 -0.62 -18.67 -13.95
CA VAL A 484 -0.69 -17.46 -14.78
C VAL A 484 -0.84 -17.81 -16.25
N LEU A 485 -1.89 -17.30 -16.86
CA LEU A 485 -2.16 -17.33 -18.30
C LEU A 485 -1.61 -16.06 -18.95
N ASN A 486 -0.74 -16.22 -19.96
CA ASN A 486 -0.39 -15.11 -20.83
C ASN A 486 -1.52 -14.91 -21.85
N ILE A 487 -2.21 -13.76 -21.81
CA ILE A 487 -3.39 -13.51 -22.66
C ILE A 487 -3.03 -13.24 -24.13
N ASN A 488 -1.77 -12.91 -24.45
CA ASN A 488 -1.33 -12.69 -25.83
C ASN A 488 -1.05 -14.01 -26.54
N THR A 489 -0.45 -14.97 -25.84
CA THR A 489 -0.09 -16.29 -26.40
C THR A 489 -1.13 -17.36 -26.11
N LEU A 490 -2.04 -17.11 -25.16
CA LEU A 490 -2.99 -18.08 -24.62
C LEU A 490 -2.28 -19.34 -24.13
N THR A 491 -1.19 -19.16 -23.38
CA THR A 491 -0.41 -20.25 -22.77
C THR A 491 -0.23 -20.03 -21.27
N VAL A 492 -0.29 -21.11 -20.50
CA VAL A 492 0.07 -21.07 -19.08
C VAL A 492 1.59 -20.96 -18.98
N THR A 493 2.07 -19.92 -18.31
CA THR A 493 3.50 -19.59 -18.17
C THR A 493 4.05 -19.90 -16.78
N HIS A 494 3.19 -19.81 -15.77
CA HIS A 494 3.57 -20.07 -14.38
C HIS A 494 2.53 -20.97 -13.72
N MET A 495 2.99 -21.85 -12.83
CA MET A 495 2.17 -22.75 -12.05
C MET A 495 2.80 -22.97 -10.67
N HIS A 496 1.94 -23.01 -9.65
CA HIS A 496 2.30 -23.44 -8.30
C HIS A 496 1.38 -24.58 -7.87
N CYS A 497 1.99 -25.68 -7.43
CA CYS A 497 1.30 -26.84 -6.88
C CYS A 497 1.49 -26.89 -5.34
N PRO A 498 0.41 -26.90 -4.55
CA PRO A 498 0.49 -26.89 -3.08
C PRO A 498 1.06 -28.18 -2.45
N LEU A 499 1.29 -29.25 -3.22
CA LEU A 499 1.61 -30.60 -2.71
C LEU A 499 3.10 -30.89 -2.47
N LEU A 500 4.01 -29.92 -2.65
CA LEU A 500 5.45 -30.18 -2.53
C LEU A 500 6.00 -30.24 -1.09
N LEU A 501 5.19 -30.03 -0.05
CA LEU A 501 5.65 -30.07 1.35
C LEU A 501 4.74 -30.93 2.26
N GLY A 502 5.01 -32.25 2.28
CA GLY A 502 4.89 -33.05 3.51
C GLY A 502 3.49 -33.50 3.99
N CYS A 503 2.44 -33.41 3.18
CA CYS A 503 1.17 -34.05 3.54
C CYS A 503 1.25 -35.57 3.31
N LYS A 504 1.22 -36.33 4.41
CA LYS A 504 0.95 -37.77 4.42
C LYS A 504 -0.36 -38.03 3.67
N GLU A 505 -0.37 -39.07 2.84
CA GLU A 505 -1.56 -39.64 2.20
C GLU A 505 -2.73 -39.68 3.20
N GLY A 506 -3.86 -39.02 2.88
CA GLY A 506 -5.10 -39.15 3.67
C GLY A 506 -5.80 -37.86 4.09
N VAL A 507 -5.41 -36.66 3.63
CA VAL A 507 -6.24 -35.46 3.84
C VAL A 507 -7.41 -35.49 2.87
N ASP A 508 -8.61 -35.72 3.42
CA ASP A 508 -9.86 -35.68 2.68
C ASP A 508 -10.14 -34.24 2.20
N MET A 509 -9.76 -33.95 0.95
CA MET A 509 -9.87 -32.64 0.30
C MET A 509 -11.34 -32.19 0.11
N SER A 510 -12.30 -33.07 0.39
CA SER A 510 -13.75 -32.81 0.27
C SER A 510 -14.33 -31.89 1.36
N LEU A 511 -13.57 -31.57 2.42
CA LEU A 511 -14.10 -30.90 3.62
C LEU A 511 -13.88 -29.38 3.71
N CYS A 512 -13.31 -28.71 2.70
CA CYS A 512 -13.12 -27.26 2.71
C CYS A 512 -13.52 -26.55 1.40
N PRO A 513 -14.83 -26.46 1.09
CA PRO A 513 -15.34 -25.74 -0.09
C PRO A 513 -15.40 -24.22 0.14
N SER A 514 -14.43 -23.64 0.85
CA SER A 514 -14.36 -22.18 0.98
C SER A 514 -13.60 -21.61 -0.22
N THR A 515 -14.31 -20.85 -1.05
CA THR A 515 -13.74 -20.01 -2.10
C THR A 515 -12.61 -19.17 -1.52
N ARG A 516 -11.42 -19.28 -2.12
CA ARG A 516 -10.26 -18.46 -1.75
C ARG A 516 -10.13 -17.31 -2.72
N LYS A 517 -10.04 -16.08 -2.21
CA LYS A 517 -9.78 -14.88 -3.01
C LYS A 517 -8.32 -14.42 -2.79
N PRO A 518 -7.36 -14.83 -3.64
CA PRO A 518 -5.99 -14.34 -3.60
C PRO A 518 -5.88 -12.87 -4.05
N SER A 519 -4.71 -12.26 -3.86
CA SER A 519 -4.44 -10.87 -4.26
C SER A 519 -2.99 -10.68 -4.72
N TRP A 520 -2.81 -9.88 -5.76
CA TRP A 520 -1.49 -9.41 -6.19
C TRP A 520 -0.93 -8.34 -5.25
N LEU A 521 0.39 -8.34 -5.06
CA LEU A 521 1.07 -7.16 -4.53
C LEU A 521 1.10 -6.08 -5.63
N PRO A 522 0.87 -4.79 -5.29
CA PRO A 522 0.66 -3.75 -6.29
C PRO A 522 1.90 -3.39 -7.11
N THR A 523 3.09 -3.53 -6.52
CA THR A 523 4.36 -3.08 -7.11
C THR A 523 5.25 -4.22 -7.64
N CYS A 524 4.80 -5.47 -7.51
CA CYS A 524 5.54 -6.63 -8.00
C CYS A 524 4.62 -7.81 -8.31
N SER A 525 5.03 -8.65 -9.26
CA SER A 525 4.35 -9.90 -9.65
C SER A 525 4.42 -11.01 -8.57
N VAL A 526 4.15 -10.67 -7.31
CA VAL A 526 4.03 -11.62 -6.21
C VAL A 526 2.55 -11.82 -5.90
N TYR A 527 2.12 -13.07 -5.83
CA TYR A 527 0.74 -13.45 -5.62
C TYR A 527 0.53 -14.06 -4.24
N ALA A 528 -0.29 -13.42 -3.41
CA ALA A 528 -0.61 -13.86 -2.07
C ALA A 528 -1.86 -14.74 -2.07
N VAL A 529 -1.73 -16.00 -1.64
CA VAL A 529 -2.83 -16.96 -1.62
C VAL A 529 -2.89 -17.74 -0.31
N GLY A 530 -4.09 -17.90 0.25
CA GLY A 530 -4.30 -18.72 1.45
C GLY A 530 -4.00 -20.20 1.18
N SER A 531 -3.34 -20.87 2.13
CA SER A 531 -3.00 -22.29 1.99
C SER A 531 -4.20 -23.22 2.16
N LEU A 532 -4.19 -24.34 1.44
CA LEU A 532 -5.17 -25.42 1.55
C LEU A 532 -4.83 -26.42 2.65
N SER A 533 -3.54 -26.71 2.85
CA SER A 533 -3.04 -27.75 3.77
C SER A 533 -2.56 -27.21 5.12
N GLY A 534 -2.39 -25.89 5.27
CA GLY A 534 -1.88 -25.26 6.49
C GLY A 534 -2.56 -23.92 6.79
N ALA A 535 -2.51 -23.51 8.06
CA ALA A 535 -2.93 -22.18 8.47
C ALA A 535 -1.83 -21.17 8.07
N GLY A 536 -2.06 -20.40 7.00
CA GLY A 536 -1.07 -19.47 6.47
C GLY A 536 -1.34 -19.03 5.03
N ILE A 537 -0.37 -18.31 4.48
CA ILE A 537 -0.39 -17.70 3.15
C ILE A 537 0.87 -18.14 2.40
N TYR A 538 0.74 -18.47 1.13
CA TYR A 538 1.86 -18.58 0.20
C TYR A 538 2.05 -17.27 -0.56
N LEU A 539 3.28 -16.78 -0.60
CA LEU A 539 3.73 -15.71 -1.48
C LEU A 539 4.42 -16.35 -2.68
N LEU A 540 3.75 -16.32 -3.82
CA LEU A 540 4.19 -16.98 -5.06
C LEU A 540 4.88 -15.96 -5.97
N ASP A 541 6.11 -16.24 -6.40
CA ASP A 541 6.80 -15.40 -7.38
C ASP A 541 6.28 -15.76 -8.78
N PHE A 542 5.54 -14.86 -9.42
CA PHE A 542 5.01 -14.99 -10.78
C PHE A 542 5.61 -13.96 -11.76
N ARG A 543 6.79 -13.40 -11.45
CA ARG A 543 7.48 -12.47 -12.36
C ARG A 543 7.61 -13.03 -13.77
N PRO A 544 7.49 -12.19 -14.81
CA PRO A 544 7.46 -12.60 -16.22
C PRO A 544 8.86 -12.99 -16.76
N ASN A 545 9.58 -13.83 -16.03
CA ASN A 545 10.88 -14.34 -16.43
C ASN A 545 10.99 -15.83 -16.08
N THR A 546 11.85 -16.54 -16.81
CA THR A 546 12.09 -17.97 -16.64
C THR A 546 12.77 -18.33 -15.32
N ASN A 547 13.30 -17.33 -14.60
CA ASN A 547 13.95 -17.50 -13.29
C ASN A 547 12.95 -17.41 -12.12
N SER A 548 11.66 -17.19 -12.40
CA SER A 548 10.62 -17.31 -11.39
C SER A 548 10.53 -18.76 -10.94
N ALA A 549 10.46 -18.96 -9.62
CA ALA A 549 10.29 -20.28 -9.00
C ALA A 549 8.98 -20.99 -9.40
N CYS A 550 8.03 -20.28 -9.99
CA CYS A 550 6.79 -20.86 -10.50
C CYS A 550 6.77 -20.98 -12.03
N HIS A 551 7.81 -20.54 -12.75
CA HIS A 551 7.81 -20.62 -14.21
C HIS A 551 7.81 -22.09 -14.66
N VAL A 552 7.02 -22.43 -15.68
CA VAL A 552 6.85 -23.83 -16.13
C VAL A 552 8.14 -24.46 -16.68
N ASP A 553 9.06 -23.60 -17.15
CA ASP A 553 10.40 -23.94 -17.65
C ASP A 553 11.52 -23.65 -16.63
N PHE A 554 11.20 -23.45 -15.35
CA PHE A 554 12.19 -23.22 -14.30
C PHE A 554 13.07 -24.47 -14.09
N ASP A 555 14.39 -24.29 -14.10
CA ASP A 555 15.40 -25.35 -13.93
C ASP A 555 16.27 -25.08 -12.70
N GLU A 556 16.01 -25.81 -11.60
CA GLU A 556 16.73 -25.68 -10.33
C GLU A 556 18.24 -26.00 -10.46
N GLU A 557 18.63 -26.87 -11.40
CA GLU A 557 20.03 -27.32 -11.53
C GLU A 557 20.92 -26.24 -12.18
N GLN A 558 20.39 -25.46 -13.13
CA GLN A 558 21.13 -24.37 -13.76
C GLN A 558 21.40 -23.18 -12.84
N GLU A 559 20.48 -22.87 -11.92
CA GLU A 559 20.69 -21.78 -10.95
C GLU A 559 21.67 -22.17 -9.82
N SER A 560 21.75 -23.44 -9.46
CA SER A 560 22.70 -23.91 -8.44
C SER A 560 24.18 -23.65 -8.82
N ASN A 561 24.47 -23.59 -10.11
CA ASN A 561 25.80 -23.33 -10.68
C ASN A 561 26.13 -21.83 -10.85
N SER A 562 25.16 -20.93 -10.72
CA SER A 562 25.30 -19.48 -10.93
C SER A 562 25.34 -18.68 -9.63
N ARG A 563 25.99 -19.22 -8.58
CA ARG A 563 26.11 -18.69 -7.19
C ARG A 563 26.82 -17.33 -7.02
N GLY A 564 26.81 -16.46 -8.03
CA GLY A 564 27.43 -15.15 -7.95
C GLY A 564 26.77 -14.11 -8.84
N ARG A 565 25.48 -13.79 -8.64
CA ARG A 565 24.87 -12.44 -8.77
C ARG A 565 23.33 -12.50 -8.73
N ARG A 566 22.76 -11.70 -7.80
CA ARG A 566 21.32 -11.37 -7.56
C ARG A 566 20.50 -12.41 -6.80
N GLY A 567 19.84 -11.94 -5.73
CA GLY A 567 19.04 -12.76 -4.81
C GLY A 567 17.80 -13.32 -5.49
N THR A 568 17.74 -14.64 -5.60
CA THR A 568 16.57 -15.42 -6.01
C THR A 568 15.48 -15.26 -4.94
N ILE A 569 14.33 -14.70 -5.31
CA ILE A 569 13.16 -14.67 -4.44
C ILE A 569 12.41 -15.97 -4.64
N GLN A 570 12.47 -16.84 -3.63
CA GLN A 570 11.77 -18.12 -3.62
C GLN A 570 10.33 -17.95 -3.13
N ASN A 571 9.45 -18.87 -3.54
CA ASN A 571 8.12 -18.99 -2.97
C ASN A 571 8.22 -19.10 -1.44
N LYS A 572 7.46 -18.28 -0.71
CA LYS A 572 7.54 -18.21 0.75
C LYS A 572 6.21 -18.58 1.38
N PHE A 573 6.23 -19.54 2.30
CA PHE A 573 5.09 -19.81 3.18
C PHE A 573 5.18 -18.94 4.44
N VAL A 574 4.10 -18.23 4.75
CA VAL A 574 3.95 -17.41 5.95
C VAL A 574 2.87 -18.06 6.82
N PRO A 575 3.23 -18.63 7.99
CA PRO A 575 2.26 -19.27 8.88
C PRO A 575 1.31 -18.24 9.50
N ALA A 576 0.06 -18.63 9.70
CA ALA A 576 -0.97 -17.87 10.40
C ALA A 576 -1.63 -18.73 11.48
N SER A 577 -2.34 -18.09 12.42
CA SER A 577 -3.06 -18.79 13.49
C SER A 577 -4.33 -19.51 13.01
N GLN A 578 -4.84 -19.13 11.83
CA GLN A 578 -6.09 -19.64 11.25
C GLN A 578 -5.97 -19.83 9.75
N ASN A 579 -6.92 -20.59 9.17
CA ASN A 579 -6.99 -20.76 7.73
C ASN A 579 -7.43 -19.46 7.04
N VAL A 580 -6.64 -19.03 6.07
CA VAL A 580 -6.86 -17.81 5.28
C VAL A 580 -7.77 -18.14 4.09
N VAL A 581 -8.82 -17.33 3.91
CA VAL A 581 -9.83 -17.46 2.85
C VAL A 581 -9.82 -16.28 1.87
N ALA A 582 -9.29 -15.12 2.26
CA ALA A 582 -9.13 -13.98 1.38
C ALA A 582 -7.85 -13.24 1.73
N CYS A 583 -7.20 -12.66 0.73
CA CYS A 583 -6.07 -11.76 0.89
C CYS A 583 -6.40 -10.43 0.23
N ALA A 584 -5.91 -9.33 0.80
CA ALA A 584 -5.91 -8.02 0.18
C ALA A 584 -4.55 -7.36 0.46
N ALA A 585 -3.90 -6.83 -0.57
CA ALA A 585 -2.65 -6.10 -0.42
C ALA A 585 -2.90 -4.59 -0.34
N HIS A 586 -2.18 -3.93 0.57
CA HIS A 586 -2.17 -2.48 0.68
C HIS A 586 -1.60 -1.86 -0.62
N PRO A 587 -2.28 -0.91 -1.26
CA PRO A 587 -1.95 -0.40 -2.59
C PRO A 587 -0.58 0.29 -2.69
N LEU A 588 -0.08 0.90 -1.60
CA LEU A 588 1.20 1.62 -1.59
C LEU A 588 2.39 0.75 -1.13
N ASN A 589 2.31 0.14 0.07
CA ASN A 589 3.42 -0.58 0.68
C ASN A 589 3.37 -2.12 0.51
N GLY A 590 2.27 -2.68 -0.02
CA GLY A 590 2.14 -4.12 -0.25
C GLY A 590 1.90 -4.97 1.00
N THR A 591 1.61 -4.38 2.15
CA THR A 591 1.23 -5.11 3.38
C THR A 591 -0.04 -5.93 3.13
N ILE A 592 -0.04 -7.20 3.56
CA ILE A 592 -1.14 -8.13 3.28
C ILE A 592 -2.05 -8.22 4.50
N ILE A 593 -3.34 -7.97 4.28
CA ILE A 593 -4.40 -8.31 5.23
C ILE A 593 -5.03 -9.64 4.79
N ALA A 594 -5.19 -10.54 5.75
CA ALA A 594 -5.75 -11.86 5.53
C ALA A 594 -7.10 -12.03 6.24
N GLY A 595 -8.15 -12.29 5.48
CA GLY A 595 -9.44 -12.72 6.01
C GLY A 595 -9.37 -14.19 6.41
N THR A 596 -9.67 -14.51 7.66
CA THR A 596 -9.58 -15.87 8.20
C THR A 596 -10.96 -16.49 8.43
N LYS A 597 -11.02 -17.82 8.43
CA LYS A 597 -12.23 -18.57 8.79
C LYS A 597 -12.26 -18.82 10.30
N VAL A 598 -13.08 -18.07 11.03
CA VAL A 598 -13.37 -18.38 12.44
C VAL A 598 -14.39 -19.52 12.50
N ARG A 599 -13.97 -20.69 13.00
CA ARG A 599 -14.93 -21.72 13.45
C ARG A 599 -15.52 -21.24 14.77
N LEU A 600 -16.74 -20.69 14.73
CA LEU A 600 -17.53 -20.49 15.94
C LEU A 600 -17.81 -21.87 16.55
N TYR A 601 -17.03 -22.27 17.55
CA TYR A 601 -17.43 -23.38 18.42
C TYR A 601 -18.71 -22.95 19.12
N LYS A 602 -19.84 -23.61 18.81
CA LYS A 602 -21.06 -23.56 19.62
C LYS A 602 -20.73 -24.11 21.01
N SER A 603 -20.19 -23.28 21.90
CA SER A 603 -20.05 -23.64 23.31
C SER A 603 -20.17 -22.44 24.25
N MET A 604 -21.06 -21.48 23.98
CA MET A 604 -21.51 -20.50 24.99
C MET A 604 -22.96 -20.03 24.73
N LEU A 605 -23.87 -21.00 24.52
CA LEU A 605 -25.32 -20.82 24.71
C LEU A 605 -25.79 -21.82 25.76
N SER A 606 -25.22 -21.71 26.97
CA SER A 606 -25.82 -22.22 28.20
C SER A 606 -25.15 -21.54 29.41
N ARG A 607 -25.62 -20.35 29.76
CA ARG A 607 -25.82 -19.90 31.14
C ARG A 607 -26.66 -18.64 31.17
#